data_AF-A0A195FHU0-F1
#
_entry.id   AF-A0A195FHU0-F1
#
_cell.length_a   1.000
_cell.length_b   1.000
_cell.length_c   1.000
_cell.angle_alpha   90.00
_cell.angle_beta   90.00
_cell.angle_gamma   90.00
#
_symmetry.space_group_name_H-M   'P 1'
#
loop_
_entity.id
_entity.type
_entity.pdbx_description
1 polymer ?
#
loop_
_entity_poly.entity_id
_entity_poly.type
_entity_poly.pdbx_seq_one_letter_code
_entity_poly.pdbx_strand_id
1 'polypeptide(L)'
;MQRRRNKVKDKPPPDPRREYLDAESSDEEERLDEEEVELRPVYRADELNELVQCVKDMTTLSGLTDDDWTEKCDMDIRKFFHEPSIPVLCIYHVNGSLTTEFSFPTVPVHELTYFVRQPNEILYPENFRERILFGSMNDRVENYILDIIENMFTPIFFAIETWPDSILLLSVSVITLPSKYPINWHN
;
A
#
# COMPACT_ATOMS: atom_id res chain seq x y z
N MET A 1 -41.00 -8.95 73.77
CA MET A 1 -41.47 -7.55 73.77
C MET A 1 -40.28 -6.62 73.98
N GLN A 2 -40.33 -5.45 73.34
CA GLN A 2 -39.27 -4.46 73.15
C GLN A 2 -38.70 -3.85 74.44
N ARG A 3 -37.44 -3.37 74.41
CA ARG A 3 -37.13 -1.92 74.31
C ARG A 3 -35.62 -1.65 74.39
N ARG A 4 -35.11 -1.03 73.32
CA ARG A 4 -33.85 -0.25 73.32
C ARG A 4 -34.08 1.10 74.00
N ARG A 5 -33.09 1.63 74.74
CA ARG A 5 -32.69 3.05 74.63
C ARG A 5 -31.29 3.33 75.17
N ASN A 6 -30.64 4.25 74.46
CA ASN A 6 -29.24 4.69 74.46
C ASN A 6 -28.86 5.65 75.60
N LYS A 7 -27.55 5.78 75.86
CA LYS A 7 -26.71 7.00 75.98
C LYS A 7 -25.42 6.64 76.75
N VAL A 8 -24.21 7.21 76.59
CA VAL A 8 -23.53 8.11 75.64
C VAL A 8 -22.03 8.07 76.03
N LYS A 9 -21.15 8.09 75.03
CA LYS A 9 -19.74 8.57 74.96
C LYS A 9 -18.78 8.35 76.14
N ASP A 10 -17.67 7.69 75.83
CA ASP A 10 -16.36 8.37 75.83
C ASP A 10 -15.57 7.93 74.58
N LYS A 11 -14.95 8.90 73.89
CA LYS A 11 -14.13 8.66 72.69
C LYS A 11 -12.69 8.37 73.11
N PRO A 12 -12.00 7.37 72.52
CA PRO A 12 -10.57 7.17 72.76
C PRO A 12 -9.72 8.26 72.09
N PRO A 13 -8.47 8.46 72.54
CA PRO A 13 -7.60 9.56 72.10
C PRO A 13 -7.21 9.44 70.61
N PRO A 14 -6.85 10.56 69.96
CA PRO A 14 -6.56 10.59 68.53
C PRO A 14 -5.24 9.86 68.22
N ASP A 15 -5.31 8.96 67.24
CA ASP A 15 -4.16 8.23 66.68
C ASP A 15 -3.29 9.20 65.85
N PRO A 16 -1.97 9.30 66.10
CA PRO A 16 -1.05 10.18 65.35
C PRO A 16 -0.84 9.81 63.88
N ARG A 17 -1.39 8.71 63.37
CA ARG A 17 -1.17 8.21 62.01
C ARG A 17 -2.24 8.61 60.99
N ARG A 18 -2.87 9.77 61.16
CA ARG A 18 -4.00 10.24 60.32
C ARG A 18 -3.76 11.57 59.62
N GLU A 19 -2.50 11.93 59.40
CA GLU A 19 -2.13 12.86 58.34
C GLU A 19 -1.65 12.02 57.14
N TYR A 20 -1.84 12.54 55.92
CA TYR A 20 -1.61 11.88 54.62
C TYR A 20 -2.79 11.04 54.07
N LEU A 21 -3.98 11.65 54.04
CA LEU A 21 -5.02 11.29 53.06
C LEU A 21 -5.46 12.56 52.32
N ASP A 22 -4.52 13.27 51.71
CA ASP A 22 -4.77 14.33 50.71
C ASP A 22 -3.82 14.16 49.52
N ALA A 23 -3.66 12.92 49.07
CA ALA A 23 -3.13 12.64 47.74
C ALA A 23 -4.22 11.86 47.01
N GLU A 24 -5.20 12.58 46.47
CA GLU A 24 -5.92 12.09 45.30
C GLU A 24 -4.86 11.88 44.21
N SER A 25 -4.36 10.65 44.11
CA SER A 25 -3.64 10.15 42.94
C SER A 25 -4.67 10.15 41.81
N SER A 26 -4.80 11.30 41.16
CA SER A 26 -5.49 11.42 39.88
C SER A 26 -4.58 10.76 38.84
N ASP A 27 -4.49 9.44 38.91
CA ASP A 27 -3.99 8.58 37.84
C ASP A 27 -5.09 8.52 36.76
N GLU A 28 -5.47 9.68 36.23
CA GLU A 28 -5.87 9.71 34.84
C GLU A 28 -4.58 9.52 34.07
N GLU A 29 -4.35 8.27 33.67
CA GLU A 29 -3.48 7.94 32.56
C GLU A 29 -3.92 8.82 31.39
N GLU A 30 -3.32 10.01 31.28
CA GLU A 30 -3.16 10.73 30.04
C GLU A 30 -2.42 9.77 29.12
N ARG A 31 -3.21 8.89 28.49
CA ARG A 31 -2.95 8.43 27.14
C ARG A 31 -2.88 9.71 26.30
N LEU A 32 -1.73 10.37 26.36
CA LEU A 32 -1.17 11.07 25.23
C LEU A 32 -1.20 10.01 24.13
N ASP A 33 -2.27 10.06 23.34
CA ASP A 33 -2.23 9.55 22.00
C ASP A 33 -1.02 10.27 21.41
N GLU A 34 0.12 9.57 21.36
CA GLU A 34 1.29 10.02 20.63
C GLU A 34 0.76 10.22 19.21
N GLU A 35 0.36 11.45 18.88
CA GLU A 35 0.15 11.85 17.50
C GLU A 35 1.48 11.53 16.84
N GLU A 36 1.51 10.39 16.13
CA GLU A 36 2.63 9.98 15.32
C GLU A 36 2.83 11.12 14.32
N VAL A 37 3.70 12.06 14.66
CA VAL A 37 4.01 13.21 13.83
C VAL A 37 4.66 12.63 12.59
N GLU A 38 3.86 12.40 11.56
CA GLU A 38 4.30 11.88 10.28
C GLU A 38 5.27 12.92 9.68
N LEU A 39 6.56 12.72 9.94
CA LEU A 39 7.61 13.62 9.49
C LEU A 39 7.66 13.54 7.96
N ARG A 40 7.05 14.53 7.31
CA ARG A 40 7.09 14.65 5.85
C ARG A 40 8.55 14.82 5.41
N PRO A 41 8.98 14.13 4.34
CA PRO A 41 10.32 14.30 3.80
C PRO A 41 10.52 15.73 3.29
N VAL A 42 11.71 16.27 3.57
CA VAL A 42 12.15 17.57 3.07
C VAL A 42 13.08 17.31 1.89
N TYR A 43 12.59 17.62 0.69
CA TYR A 43 13.38 17.54 -0.54
C TYR A 43 13.99 18.88 -0.89
N ARG A 44 15.18 18.85 -1.49
CA ARG A 44 15.68 20.01 -2.23
C ARG A 44 14.90 20.18 -3.52
N ALA A 45 14.90 21.39 -4.06
CA ALA A 45 14.12 21.71 -5.26
C ALA A 45 14.61 20.92 -6.50
N ASP A 46 15.91 20.70 -6.62
CA ASP A 46 16.55 19.89 -7.65
C ASP A 46 16.19 18.41 -7.51
N GLU A 47 16.30 17.82 -6.32
CA GLU A 47 15.93 16.43 -6.05
C GLU A 47 14.47 16.14 -6.42
N LEU A 48 13.55 17.01 -6.00
CA LEU A 48 12.13 16.83 -6.29
C LEU A 48 11.84 16.98 -7.79
N ASN A 49 12.53 17.87 -8.49
CA ASN A 49 12.39 18.01 -9.94
C ASN A 49 12.91 16.78 -10.68
N GLU A 50 14.02 16.19 -10.22
CA GLU A 50 14.55 14.95 -10.77
C GLU A 50 13.58 13.79 -10.59
N LEU A 51 12.96 13.66 -9.41
CA LEU A 51 11.93 12.66 -9.14
C LEU A 51 10.70 12.83 -10.04
N VAL A 52 10.22 14.06 -10.21
CA VAL A 52 9.12 14.36 -11.14
C VAL A 52 9.49 13.95 -12.56
N GLN A 53 10.70 14.29 -13.01
CA GLN A 53 11.16 13.92 -14.33
C GLN A 53 11.28 12.40 -14.49
N CYS A 54 11.76 11.68 -13.48
CA CYS A 54 11.81 10.22 -13.51
C CYS A 54 10.43 9.60 -13.71
N VAL A 55 9.39 10.10 -13.03
CA VAL A 55 8.01 9.64 -13.21
C VAL A 55 7.54 9.88 -14.65
N LYS A 56 7.81 11.06 -15.21
CA LYS A 56 7.47 11.39 -16.60
C LYS A 56 8.17 10.46 -17.58
N ASP A 57 9.48 10.27 -17.43
CA ASP A 57 10.31 9.41 -18.30
C ASP A 57 9.87 7.93 -18.24
N MET A 58 9.36 7.48 -17.09
CA MET A 58 8.87 6.11 -16.89
C MET A 58 7.41 5.91 -17.33
N THR A 59 6.71 6.98 -17.71
CA THR A 59 5.32 6.92 -18.16
C THR A 59 5.27 6.66 -19.66
N THR A 60 4.70 5.51 -20.06
CA THR A 60 4.74 5.03 -21.45
C THR A 60 3.34 4.89 -22.08
N LEU A 61 2.46 5.86 -21.81
CA LEU A 61 1.09 5.84 -22.34
C LEU A 61 1.08 6.08 -23.86
N SER A 62 0.21 5.36 -24.56
CA SER A 62 0.00 5.49 -26.01
C SER A 62 -0.47 6.90 -26.36
N GLY A 63 0.27 7.57 -27.24
CA GLY A 63 -0.06 8.92 -27.70
C GLY A 63 0.27 10.04 -26.71
N LEU A 64 0.98 9.75 -25.63
CA LEU A 64 1.48 10.75 -24.69
C LEU A 64 2.52 11.65 -25.36
N THR A 65 2.36 12.96 -25.19
CA THR A 65 3.26 14.01 -25.65
C THR A 65 3.67 14.92 -24.50
N ASP A 66 4.75 15.70 -24.70
CA ASP A 66 5.23 16.64 -23.69
C ASP A 66 4.19 17.70 -23.32
N ASP A 67 3.30 18.05 -24.27
CA ASP A 67 2.24 19.05 -24.10
C ASP A 67 1.07 18.55 -23.23
N ASP A 68 0.95 17.23 -23.02
CA ASP A 68 -0.11 16.64 -22.19
C ASP A 68 0.15 16.82 -20.69
N TRP A 69 1.41 17.06 -20.30
CA TRP A 69 1.78 17.25 -18.90
C TRP A 69 1.35 18.62 -18.39
N THR A 70 0.33 18.63 -17.54
CA THR A 70 -0.18 19.85 -16.92
C THR A 70 0.51 20.16 -15.59
N GLU A 71 0.43 21.42 -15.14
CA GLU A 71 0.89 21.82 -13.80
C GLU A 71 0.23 20.99 -12.68
N LYS A 72 -1.04 20.57 -12.89
CA LYS A 72 -1.73 19.67 -11.97
C LYS A 72 -1.03 18.32 -11.86
N CYS A 73 -0.60 17.73 -12.98
CA CYS A 73 0.15 16.48 -12.97
C CYS A 73 1.44 16.64 -12.16
N ASP A 74 2.18 17.73 -12.37
CA ASP A 74 3.41 18.01 -11.63
C ASP A 74 3.15 18.18 -10.12
N MET A 75 2.08 18.89 -9.75
CA MET A 75 1.68 19.04 -8.34
C MET A 75 1.31 17.70 -7.71
N ASP A 76 0.55 16.86 -8.42
CA ASP A 76 0.11 15.57 -7.92
C ASP A 76 1.32 14.60 -7.77
N ILE A 77 2.27 14.61 -8.71
CA ILE A 77 3.52 13.85 -8.60
C ILE A 77 4.36 14.34 -7.41
N ARG A 78 4.50 15.66 -7.22
CA ARG A 78 5.22 16.22 -6.06
C ARG A 78 4.55 15.84 -4.75
N LYS A 79 3.22 15.86 -4.71
CA LYS A 79 2.44 15.44 -3.54
C LYS A 79 2.67 13.97 -3.21
N PHE A 80 2.71 13.10 -4.22
CA PHE A 80 3.06 11.69 -4.04
C PHE A 80 4.40 11.53 -3.30
N PHE A 81 5.45 12.26 -3.67
CA PHE A 81 6.73 12.18 -2.94
C PHE A 81 6.66 12.79 -1.53
N HIS A 82 5.97 13.93 -1.35
CA HIS A 82 5.89 14.62 -0.06
C HIS A 82 4.99 13.95 1.00
N GLU A 83 4.04 13.11 0.60
CA GLU A 83 3.09 12.46 1.51
C GLU A 83 3.28 10.94 1.47
N PRO A 84 4.25 10.37 2.24
CA PRO A 84 4.55 8.93 2.30
C PRO A 84 3.34 8.01 2.52
N SER A 85 2.30 8.50 3.19
CA SER A 85 1.01 7.84 3.36
C SER A 85 0.21 7.61 2.07
N ILE A 86 0.61 8.19 0.94
CA ILE A 86 0.02 7.90 -0.39
C ILE A 86 0.80 6.73 -1.03
N PRO A 87 0.29 5.49 -1.05
CA PRO A 87 1.06 4.36 -1.57
C PRO A 87 1.05 4.24 -3.09
N VAL A 88 0.09 4.88 -3.78
CA VAL A 88 -0.17 4.69 -5.21
C VAL A 88 -0.27 6.02 -5.93
N LEU A 89 0.31 6.09 -7.13
CA LEU A 89 0.09 7.12 -8.13
C LEU A 89 -0.26 6.45 -9.45
N CYS A 90 -1.40 6.83 -10.03
CA CYS A 90 -1.90 6.35 -11.32
C CYS A 90 -1.92 7.50 -12.32
N ILE A 91 -1.46 7.25 -13.55
CA ILE A 91 -1.41 8.22 -14.64
C ILE A 91 -2.06 7.61 -15.88
N TYR A 92 -3.10 8.26 -16.42
CA TYR A 92 -3.88 7.76 -17.55
C TYR A 92 -4.65 8.89 -18.25
N HIS A 93 -5.18 8.61 -19.44
CA HIS A 93 -6.02 9.56 -20.17
C HIS A 93 -7.50 9.42 -19.80
N VAL A 94 -8.16 10.54 -19.52
CA VAL A 94 -9.61 10.65 -19.37
C VAL A 94 -10.12 11.70 -20.35
N ASN A 95 -11.02 11.30 -21.24
CA ASN A 95 -11.61 12.19 -22.26
C ASN A 95 -10.56 12.98 -23.08
N GLY A 96 -9.40 12.38 -23.33
CA GLY A 96 -8.29 13.00 -24.07
C GLY A 96 -7.39 13.91 -23.26
N SER A 97 -7.53 13.97 -21.94
CA SER A 97 -6.65 14.73 -21.05
C SER A 97 -5.90 13.81 -20.09
N LEU A 98 -4.61 14.07 -19.90
CA LEU A 98 -3.78 13.36 -18.93
C LEU A 98 -4.26 13.64 -17.51
N THR A 99 -4.48 12.57 -16.74
CA THR A 99 -5.03 12.60 -15.40
C THR A 99 -4.13 11.82 -14.45
N THR A 100 -3.94 12.38 -13.25
CA THR A 100 -3.21 11.79 -12.13
C THR A 100 -4.18 11.50 -10.98
N GLU A 101 -4.14 10.29 -10.44
CA GLU A 101 -4.93 9.88 -9.26
C GLU A 101 -4.07 9.12 -8.24
N PHE A 102 -4.45 9.19 -6.96
CA PHE A 102 -3.76 8.51 -5.85
C PHE A 102 -4.35 7.14 -5.49
N SER A 103 -5.16 6.60 -6.39
CA SER A 103 -5.83 5.31 -6.27
C SER A 103 -5.99 4.72 -7.66
N PHE A 104 -6.20 3.41 -7.71
CA PHE A 104 -6.57 2.76 -8.97
C PHE A 104 -7.93 3.28 -9.46
N PRO A 105 -8.09 3.50 -10.79
CA PRO A 105 -9.35 3.96 -11.36
C PRO A 105 -10.50 3.01 -11.02
N THR A 106 -11.64 3.57 -10.63
CA THR A 106 -12.87 2.79 -10.39
C THR A 106 -13.68 2.54 -11.67
N VAL A 107 -13.33 3.25 -12.74
CA VAL A 107 -13.92 3.11 -14.07
C VAL A 107 -12.90 2.48 -15.01
N PRO A 108 -13.34 1.75 -16.06
CA PRO A 108 -12.43 1.20 -17.06
C PRO A 108 -11.64 2.30 -17.75
N VAL A 109 -10.32 2.10 -17.86
CA VAL A 109 -9.39 2.97 -18.58
C VAL A 109 -8.69 2.18 -19.67
N HIS A 110 -8.43 2.81 -20.82
CA HIS A 110 -7.78 2.14 -21.95
C HIS A 110 -6.34 1.74 -21.65
N GLU A 111 -5.61 2.62 -20.98
CA GLU A 111 -4.23 2.41 -20.58
C GLU A 111 -3.93 3.22 -19.33
N LEU A 112 -3.08 2.69 -18.46
CA LEU A 112 -2.65 3.25 -17.19
C LEU A 112 -1.17 2.95 -16.99
N THR A 113 -0.41 3.94 -16.51
CA THR A 113 0.87 3.72 -15.82
C THR A 113 0.66 3.91 -14.32
N TYR A 114 1.10 2.96 -13.50
CA TYR A 114 1.01 3.03 -12.06
C TYR A 114 2.39 3.01 -11.41
N PHE A 115 2.48 3.67 -10.25
CA PHE A 115 3.63 3.67 -9.35
C PHE A 115 3.12 3.33 -7.96
N VAL A 116 3.71 2.31 -7.35
CA VAL A 116 3.33 1.78 -6.04
C VAL A 116 4.59 1.68 -5.20
N ARG A 117 4.55 2.26 -4.01
CA ARG A 117 5.64 2.17 -3.02
C ARG A 117 5.19 1.37 -1.81
N GLN A 118 6.13 0.99 -0.95
CA GLN A 118 5.77 0.48 0.37
C GLN A 118 5.09 1.58 1.20
N PRO A 119 4.14 1.24 2.09
CA PRO A 119 3.50 2.22 2.95
C PRO A 119 4.53 3.04 3.73
N ASN A 120 4.38 4.37 3.72
CA ASN A 120 5.26 5.33 4.39
C ASN A 120 6.73 5.32 3.92
N GLU A 121 7.01 4.74 2.75
CA GLU A 121 8.34 4.73 2.17
C GLU A 121 8.71 6.08 1.55
N ILE A 122 9.87 6.60 1.96
CA ILE A 122 10.46 7.82 1.42
C ILE A 122 11.41 7.45 0.29
N LEU A 123 11.19 8.04 -0.88
CA LEU A 123 11.96 7.79 -2.09
C LEU A 123 12.85 9.01 -2.39
N TYR A 124 14.07 8.75 -2.83
CA TYR A 124 15.06 9.75 -3.24
C TYR A 124 15.52 9.44 -4.68
N PRO A 125 16.04 10.42 -5.43
CA PRO A 125 16.44 10.20 -6.83
C PRO A 125 17.34 8.98 -7.04
N GLU A 126 18.26 8.73 -6.10
CA GLU A 126 19.26 7.67 -6.18
C GLU A 126 18.65 6.27 -6.02
N ASN A 127 17.53 6.15 -5.32
CA ASN A 127 16.91 4.86 -4.99
C ASN A 127 15.54 4.64 -5.65
N PHE A 128 14.96 5.68 -6.24
CA PHE A 128 13.58 5.67 -6.74
C PHE A 128 13.33 4.50 -7.69
N ARG A 129 14.18 4.35 -8.72
CA ARG A 129 14.03 3.34 -9.77
C ARG A 129 14.17 1.90 -9.27
N GLU A 130 14.87 1.69 -8.17
CA GLU A 130 15.10 0.36 -7.59
C GLU A 130 14.00 -0.05 -6.61
N ARG A 131 13.35 0.93 -5.98
CA ARG A 131 12.41 0.70 -4.88
C ARG A 131 10.95 0.84 -5.27
N ILE A 132 10.65 1.67 -6.28
CA ILE A 132 9.28 1.82 -6.76
C ILE A 132 8.84 0.59 -7.56
N LEU A 133 7.67 0.03 -7.25
CA LEU A 133 6.98 -0.89 -8.13
C LEU A 133 6.23 -0.06 -9.16
N PHE A 134 6.53 -0.24 -10.44
CA PHE A 134 5.85 0.49 -11.50
C PHE A 134 5.53 -0.42 -12.67
N GLY A 135 4.54 -0.03 -13.46
CA GLY A 135 4.18 -0.76 -14.66
C GLY A 135 3.07 -0.07 -15.43
N SER A 136 2.80 -0.58 -16.63
CA SER A 136 1.64 -0.21 -17.43
C SER A 136 0.61 -1.34 -17.46
N MET A 137 -0.64 -1.00 -17.73
CA MET A 137 -1.75 -1.92 -17.91
C MET A 137 -2.73 -1.34 -18.93
N ASN A 138 -3.33 -2.18 -19.76
CA ASN A 138 -4.37 -1.79 -20.71
C ASN A 138 -5.78 -2.28 -20.28
N ASP A 139 -6.79 -1.95 -21.07
CA ASP A 139 -8.20 -2.35 -20.85
C ASP A 139 -8.45 -3.87 -20.98
N ARG A 140 -7.47 -4.66 -21.43
CA ARG A 140 -7.54 -6.11 -21.54
C ARG A 140 -6.73 -6.79 -20.43
N VAL A 141 -7.08 -6.48 -19.19
CA VAL A 141 -6.38 -6.94 -17.98
C VAL A 141 -6.16 -8.46 -17.96
N GLU A 142 -7.17 -9.25 -18.33
CA GLU A 142 -7.07 -10.71 -18.36
C GLU A 142 -5.98 -11.21 -19.31
N ASN A 143 -5.96 -10.68 -20.54
CA ASN A 143 -4.95 -11.03 -21.53
C ASN A 143 -3.58 -10.56 -21.09
N TYR A 144 -3.47 -9.36 -20.53
CA TYR A 144 -2.20 -8.82 -20.03
C TYR A 144 -1.59 -9.72 -18.94
N ILE A 145 -2.40 -10.18 -17.98
CA ILE A 145 -1.94 -11.11 -16.94
C ILE A 145 -1.49 -12.43 -17.55
N LEU A 146 -2.27 -13.00 -18.47
CA LEU A 146 -1.92 -14.25 -19.14
C LEU A 146 -0.63 -14.10 -19.95
N ASP A 147 -0.46 -13.00 -20.68
CA ASP A 147 0.73 -12.70 -21.46
C ASP A 147 1.97 -12.57 -20.56
N ILE A 148 1.85 -11.95 -19.38
CA ILE A 148 2.96 -11.87 -18.41
C ILE A 148 3.31 -13.27 -17.90
N ILE A 149 2.31 -14.09 -17.54
CA ILE A 149 2.54 -15.45 -17.05
C ILE A 149 3.21 -16.30 -18.14
N GLU A 150 2.71 -16.27 -19.36
CA GLU A 150 3.20 -17.07 -20.49
C GLU A 150 4.58 -16.60 -20.99
N ASN A 151 4.78 -15.30 -21.18
CA ASN A 151 5.98 -14.80 -21.85
C ASN A 151 7.12 -14.45 -20.89
N MET A 152 6.82 -14.08 -19.65
CA MET A 152 7.85 -13.67 -18.68
C MET A 152 8.08 -14.74 -17.61
N PHE A 153 7.03 -15.18 -16.91
CA PHE A 153 7.21 -16.09 -15.77
C PHE A 153 7.47 -17.54 -16.21
N THR A 154 6.82 -18.02 -17.27
CA THR A 154 6.96 -19.41 -17.72
C THR A 154 8.42 -19.76 -18.08
N PRO A 155 9.17 -18.95 -18.88
CA PRO A 155 10.59 -19.21 -19.11
C PRO A 155 11.44 -19.20 -17.84
N ILE A 156 11.17 -18.28 -16.91
CA ILE A 156 11.88 -18.20 -15.62
C ILE A 156 11.62 -19.47 -14.80
N PHE A 157 10.36 -19.90 -14.69
CA PHE A 157 9.99 -21.08 -13.93
C PHE A 157 10.58 -22.36 -14.50
N PHE A 158 10.62 -22.50 -15.84
CA PHE A 158 11.26 -23.66 -16.47
C PHE A 158 12.80 -23.62 -16.41
N ALA A 159 13.42 -22.46 -16.25
CA ALA A 159 14.87 -22.34 -16.10
C ALA A 159 15.37 -22.65 -14.67
N ILE A 160 14.50 -22.60 -13.66
CA ILE A 160 14.86 -22.94 -12.28
C ILE A 160 14.96 -24.45 -12.13
N GLU A 161 16.18 -24.95 -11.89
CA GLU A 161 16.43 -26.39 -11.68
C GLU A 161 16.29 -26.81 -10.20
N THR A 162 16.15 -25.85 -9.29
CA THR A 162 16.18 -26.08 -7.84
C THR A 162 14.79 -26.15 -7.20
N TRP A 163 13.74 -26.41 -7.99
CA TRP A 163 12.41 -26.58 -7.44
C TRP A 163 12.37 -27.82 -6.51
N PRO A 164 11.75 -27.72 -5.32
CA PRO A 164 11.45 -28.87 -4.50
C PRO A 164 10.62 -29.92 -5.25
N ASP A 165 10.90 -31.20 -5.03
CA ASP A 165 10.20 -32.33 -5.68
C ASP A 165 8.66 -32.24 -5.54
N SER A 166 8.15 -31.68 -4.43
CA SER A 166 6.72 -31.48 -4.20
C SER A 166 6.04 -30.57 -5.23
N ILE A 167 6.77 -29.61 -5.80
CA ILE A 167 6.27 -28.67 -6.82
C ILE A 167 6.34 -29.33 -8.21
N LEU A 168 7.43 -30.05 -8.49
CA LEU A 168 7.61 -30.76 -9.76
C LEU A 168 6.58 -31.88 -9.93
N LEU A 169 6.26 -32.64 -8.88
CA LEU A 169 5.28 -33.73 -8.93
C LEU A 169 3.85 -33.26 -9.25
N LEU A 170 3.47 -32.04 -8.87
CA LEU A 170 2.17 -31.45 -9.22
C LEU A 170 2.09 -31.07 -10.72
N SER A 171 3.18 -30.59 -11.32
CA SER A 171 3.21 -30.23 -12.74
C SER A 171 2.99 -31.42 -13.70
N VAL A 172 3.46 -32.62 -13.33
CA VAL A 172 3.28 -33.84 -14.13
C VAL A 172 1.80 -34.26 -14.20
N SER A 173 1.02 -33.94 -13.17
CA SER A 173 -0.39 -34.30 -13.08
C SER A 173 -1.31 -33.37 -13.87
N VAL A 174 -0.91 -32.11 -14.11
CA VAL A 174 -1.72 -31.12 -14.86
C VAL A 174 -1.47 -31.20 -16.37
N ILE A 175 -0.26 -31.55 -16.81
CA ILE A 175 0.10 -31.62 -18.24
C ILE A 175 -0.40 -32.92 -18.91
N THR A 176 -0.80 -33.93 -18.13
CA THR A 176 -1.47 -35.12 -18.68
C THR A 176 -2.98 -34.91 -18.80
N LEU A 177 -3.41 -34.08 -19.75
CA LEU A 177 -4.75 -34.20 -20.31
C LEU A 177 -4.80 -35.52 -21.11
N PRO A 178 -5.58 -36.53 -20.69
CA PRO A 178 -5.77 -37.68 -21.53
C PRO A 178 -6.68 -37.25 -22.69
N SER A 179 -6.12 -37.15 -23.90
CA SER A 179 -6.91 -37.22 -25.13
C SER A 179 -7.69 -38.54 -25.11
N LYS A 180 -8.92 -38.50 -24.61
CA LYS A 180 -9.84 -39.64 -24.56
C LYS A 180 -11.09 -39.34 -25.38
N TYR A 181 -10.91 -39.03 -26.66
CA TYR A 181 -11.93 -39.33 -27.67
C TYR A 181 -11.22 -39.73 -28.97
N PRO A 182 -11.16 -41.04 -29.33
CA PRO A 182 -10.87 -41.40 -30.71
C PRO A 182 -12.08 -41.03 -31.55
N ILE A 183 -11.92 -40.06 -32.46
CA ILE A 183 -12.88 -39.81 -33.53
C ILE A 183 -12.72 -40.98 -34.51
N ASN A 184 -13.60 -41.98 -34.39
CA ASN A 184 -13.72 -43.04 -35.37
C ASN A 184 -14.35 -42.46 -36.65
N TRP A 185 -13.50 -42.16 -37.64
CA TRP A 185 -13.93 -41.99 -39.02
C TRP A 185 -13.95 -43.37 -39.68
N HIS A 186 -15.13 -43.96 -39.79
CA HIS A 186 -15.38 -45.01 -40.77
C HIS A 186 -16.45 -44.54 -41.77
N ASN A 187 -16.09 -44.72 -43.04
CA ASN A 187 -16.73 -44.36 -44.31
C ASN A 187 -18.25 -44.26 -44.34
#